data_AF-A0A0G0WC38-F1
#
_entry.id   AF-A0A0G0WC38-F1
#
_cell.length_a   1.000
_cell.length_b   1.000
_cell.length_c   1.000
_cell.angle_alpha   90.00
_cell.angle_beta   90.00
_cell.angle_gamma   90.00
#
_symmetry.space_group_name_H-M   'P 1'
#
loop_
_entity.id
_entity.type
_entity.pdbx_description
1 polymer ?
#
loop_
_entity_poly.entity_id
_entity_poly.type
_entity_poly.pdbx_seq_one_letter_code
_entity_poly.pdbx_strand_id
1 'polypeptide(L)'
;MRVLQKIRKWIQKEMKSIGRTELISLIIILGGGAFLRLYNIRGYMTFLGDEGRDVLIVRRFLVDFDIPFIGPTASVGGFFLGPIYYYFMAPFLALFRLDPVGPAVMVALFGVATIYLLYRFGKELYSPFVGIIASLFYAISPLVIAQSRSSWNPNVVPFFSLLYIYALYKAVHTQKKIWFLVAGSCVGIGIQLHYLFLFLIPVGVLYLVLYTRPVREKISHYLFGVCGFLLFILPFLGFEVKNGFPNLRTIMRYLASGEGVSYGQNGFQIIENVLFRLFSRLVFYFPPAEQIEASTKTIYGPWSMIISLSIIFSIGLLLYRVYRKCSKQDVLLLLWLLFGAGLFSLYQRAIYDYYLVIVFPLPFLLLAQMLHHMVKTKFLIPVAALMIGWLVWLNLTGIPFRNEPNRQLEQVKNISLRAFEAAEGKPFNFALITSSNSDHAYRYFFEMWGSPPLTIENPEVDPERKTVTDQLIVLCETPSCQPLGHPLWEIAGFGQAEIAGRWEQGHVVIYRLVHYEDEMLQ
;
A
#
# COMPACT_ATOMS: atom_id res chain seq x y z
N MET A 1 17.90 -20.07 -24.13
CA MET A 1 17.44 -21.49 -24.08
C MET A 1 17.65 -22.21 -22.74
N ARG A 2 18.86 -22.26 -22.14
CA ARG A 2 19.12 -23.03 -20.88
C ARG A 2 18.30 -22.57 -19.66
N VAL A 3 18.04 -21.27 -19.53
CA VAL A 3 17.23 -20.71 -18.41
C VAL A 3 15.77 -21.14 -18.53
N LEU A 4 15.17 -21.01 -19.72
CA LEU A 4 13.80 -21.46 -19.99
C LEU A 4 13.61 -22.95 -19.70
N GLN A 5 14.60 -23.79 -20.04
CA GLN A 5 14.57 -25.22 -19.70
C GLN A 5 14.63 -25.47 -18.19
N LYS A 6 15.45 -24.73 -17.44
CA LYS A 6 15.49 -24.81 -15.97
C LYS A 6 14.16 -24.39 -15.35
N ILE A 7 13.56 -23.29 -15.83
CA ILE A 7 12.24 -22.81 -15.39
C ILE A 7 11.18 -23.87 -15.69
N ARG A 8 11.13 -24.41 -16.91
CA ARG A 8 10.18 -25.47 -17.29
C ARG A 8 10.31 -26.71 -16.40
N LYS A 9 11.54 -27.19 -16.17
CA LYS A 9 11.79 -28.33 -15.27
C LYS A 9 11.37 -28.04 -13.84
N TRP A 10 11.60 -26.82 -13.35
CA TRP A 10 11.16 -26.39 -12.02
C TRP A 10 9.63 -26.37 -11.92
N ILE A 11 8.94 -25.76 -12.90
CA ILE A 11 7.45 -25.75 -12.97
C ILE A 11 6.91 -27.18 -13.00
N GLN A 12 7.48 -28.07 -13.83
CA GLN A 12 7.04 -29.46 -13.89
C GLN A 12 7.23 -30.21 -12.57
N LYS A 13 8.35 -29.98 -11.87
CA LYS A 13 8.61 -30.58 -10.55
C LYS A 13 7.63 -30.06 -9.51
N GLU A 14 7.36 -28.75 -9.52
CA GLU A 14 6.39 -28.11 -8.64
C GLU A 14 4.98 -28.64 -8.87
N MET A 15 4.50 -28.68 -10.11
CA MET A 15 3.19 -29.22 -10.46
C MET A 15 3.03 -30.69 -10.05
N LYS A 16 4.07 -31.50 -10.19
CA LYS A 16 4.05 -32.90 -9.74
C LYS A 16 4.01 -33.06 -8.21
N SER A 17 4.41 -32.05 -7.45
CA SER A 17 4.40 -32.06 -5.98
C SER A 17 3.05 -31.65 -5.36
N ILE A 18 2.10 -31.23 -6.19
CA ILE A 18 0.78 -30.74 -5.79
C ILE A 18 -0.25 -31.81 -6.12
N GLY A 19 -1.08 -32.20 -5.15
CA GLY A 19 -2.18 -33.15 -5.39
C GLY A 19 -3.18 -32.59 -6.40
N ARG A 20 -3.91 -33.44 -7.15
CA ARG A 20 -4.86 -32.97 -8.18
C ARG A 20 -5.91 -32.02 -7.61
N THR A 21 -6.47 -32.33 -6.44
CA THR A 21 -7.45 -31.49 -5.75
C THR A 21 -6.83 -30.17 -5.28
N GLU A 22 -5.64 -30.24 -4.71
CA GLU A 22 -4.86 -29.06 -4.27
C GLU A 22 -4.56 -28.11 -5.43
N LEU A 23 -4.19 -28.64 -6.60
CA LEU A 23 -3.92 -27.86 -7.80
C LEU A 23 -5.18 -27.18 -8.32
N ILE A 24 -6.31 -27.90 -8.36
CA ILE A 24 -7.59 -27.34 -8.79
C ILE A 24 -8.01 -26.20 -7.83
N SER A 25 -7.92 -26.42 -6.51
CA SER A 25 -8.21 -25.38 -5.52
C SER A 25 -7.33 -24.15 -5.71
N LEU A 26 -6.03 -24.34 -5.94
CA LEU A 26 -5.10 -23.23 -6.16
C LEU A 26 -5.43 -22.46 -7.44
N ILE A 27 -5.76 -23.15 -8.54
CA ILE A 27 -6.14 -22.50 -9.81
C ILE A 27 -7.42 -21.68 -9.61
N ILE A 28 -8.42 -22.22 -8.91
CA ILE A 28 -9.67 -21.50 -8.60
C ILE A 28 -9.37 -20.26 -7.76
N ILE A 29 -8.55 -20.40 -6.71
CA ILE A 29 -8.19 -19.29 -5.82
C ILE A 29 -7.41 -18.19 -6.57
N LEU A 30 -6.44 -18.57 -7.40
CA LEU A 30 -5.66 -17.60 -8.18
C LEU A 30 -6.49 -16.95 -9.29
N GLY A 31 -7.30 -17.72 -10.01
CA GLY A 31 -8.20 -17.22 -11.05
C GLY A 31 -9.25 -16.28 -10.47
N GLY A 32 -9.92 -16.69 -9.39
CA GLY A 32 -10.87 -15.85 -8.66
C GLY A 32 -10.21 -14.60 -8.06
N GLY A 33 -9.05 -14.76 -7.41
CA GLY A 33 -8.29 -13.65 -6.83
C GLY A 33 -7.82 -12.64 -7.88
N ALA A 34 -7.42 -13.10 -9.07
CA ALA A 34 -7.07 -12.25 -10.21
C ALA A 34 -8.31 -11.55 -10.78
N PHE A 35 -9.42 -12.26 -10.96
CA PHE A 35 -10.68 -11.67 -11.42
C PHE A 35 -11.15 -10.54 -10.49
N LEU A 36 -11.18 -10.78 -9.18
CA LEU A 36 -11.59 -9.78 -8.17
C LEU A 36 -10.74 -8.50 -8.22
N ARG A 37 -9.49 -8.57 -8.69
CA ARG A 37 -8.55 -7.43 -8.73
C ARG A 37 -8.44 -6.77 -10.11
N LEU A 38 -8.59 -7.53 -11.19
CA LEU A 38 -8.37 -7.03 -12.57
C LEU A 38 -9.67 -6.70 -13.30
N TYR A 39 -10.78 -7.37 -12.98
CA TYR A 39 -12.05 -7.11 -13.64
C TYR A 39 -12.48 -5.66 -13.43
N ASN A 40 -12.75 -4.94 -14.53
CA ASN A 40 -13.10 -3.52 -14.57
C ASN A 40 -12.21 -2.64 -13.66
N ILE A 41 -10.90 -2.85 -13.67
CA ILE A 41 -9.96 -2.12 -12.79
C ILE A 41 -10.09 -0.59 -12.96
N ARG A 42 -10.20 -0.09 -14.20
CA ARG A 42 -10.42 1.33 -14.51
C ARG A 42 -11.61 1.94 -13.77
N GLY A 43 -12.73 1.21 -13.71
CA GLY A 43 -13.95 1.72 -13.10
C GLY A 43 -13.91 1.81 -11.58
N TYR A 44 -13.14 0.94 -10.91
CA TYR A 44 -13.13 0.87 -9.44
C TYR A 44 -11.83 1.37 -8.80
N MET A 45 -10.78 1.64 -9.58
CA MET A 45 -9.53 2.14 -9.03
C MET A 45 -9.73 3.52 -8.41
N THR A 46 -9.04 3.74 -7.30
CA THR A 46 -8.85 5.07 -6.75
C THR A 46 -7.90 5.84 -7.66
N PHE A 47 -8.21 7.09 -7.93
CA PHE A 47 -7.31 8.00 -8.63
C PHE A 47 -7.47 9.41 -8.07
N LEU A 48 -6.67 9.70 -7.05
CA LEU A 48 -6.66 10.96 -6.32
C LEU A 48 -5.27 11.60 -6.46
N GLY A 49 -4.99 12.61 -5.63
CA GLY A 49 -3.73 13.34 -5.62
C GLY A 49 -2.47 12.47 -5.49
N ASP A 50 -2.50 11.41 -4.67
CA ASP A 50 -1.35 10.51 -4.50
C ASP A 50 -1.07 9.70 -5.78
N GLU A 51 -2.10 9.05 -6.35
CA GLU A 51 -1.96 8.32 -7.61
C GLU A 51 -1.54 9.26 -8.74
N GLY A 52 -2.14 10.46 -8.80
CA GLY A 52 -1.84 11.53 -9.75
C GLY A 52 -0.39 11.99 -9.67
N ARG A 53 0.11 12.29 -8.47
CA ARG A 53 1.51 12.67 -8.22
C ARG A 53 2.45 11.59 -8.72
N ASP A 54 2.18 10.34 -8.37
CA ASP A 54 3.06 9.23 -8.67
C ASP A 54 3.12 8.96 -10.19
N VAL A 55 1.99 9.00 -10.90
CA VAL A 55 2.00 8.87 -12.38
C VAL A 55 2.62 10.08 -13.07
N LEU A 56 2.50 11.29 -12.49
CA LEU A 56 3.14 12.50 -13.02
C LEU A 56 4.66 12.40 -12.97
N ILE A 57 5.21 12.02 -11.81
CA ILE A 57 6.65 11.80 -11.64
C ILE A 57 7.14 10.71 -12.61
N VAL A 58 6.41 9.60 -12.70
CA VAL A 58 6.82 8.49 -13.58
C VAL A 58 6.68 8.85 -15.06
N ARG A 59 5.71 9.69 -15.45
CA ARG A 59 5.63 10.26 -16.81
C ARG A 59 6.87 11.08 -17.12
N ARG A 60 7.24 12.03 -16.26
CA ARG A 60 8.44 12.86 -16.44
C ARG A 60 9.71 12.02 -16.51
N PHE A 61 9.80 10.95 -15.71
CA PHE A 61 10.87 9.97 -15.83
C PHE A 61 10.91 9.30 -17.21
N LEU A 62 9.77 8.85 -17.74
CA LEU A 62 9.69 8.12 -19.00
C LEU A 62 9.83 9.01 -20.25
N VAL A 63 9.34 10.25 -20.19
CA VAL A 63 9.24 11.17 -21.33
C VAL A 63 10.38 12.18 -21.32
N ASP A 64 10.64 12.79 -20.17
CA ASP A 64 11.60 13.89 -20.00
C ASP A 64 12.95 13.41 -19.47
N PHE A 65 13.08 12.09 -19.19
CA PHE A 65 14.26 11.45 -18.59
C PHE A 65 14.66 12.04 -17.23
N ASP A 66 13.70 12.61 -16.49
CA ASP A 66 13.90 13.09 -15.12
C ASP A 66 13.88 11.92 -14.13
N ILE A 67 15.08 11.40 -13.81
CA ILE A 67 15.22 10.20 -12.98
C ILE A 67 14.92 10.54 -11.51
N PRO A 68 13.87 9.96 -10.89
CA PRO A 68 13.55 10.26 -9.50
C PRO A 68 14.53 9.55 -8.57
N PHE A 69 15.11 10.30 -7.64
CA PHE A 69 16.00 9.75 -6.60
C PHE A 69 15.36 9.70 -5.20
N ILE A 70 14.18 10.30 -5.07
CA ILE A 70 13.34 10.27 -3.88
C ILE A 70 11.95 9.76 -4.26
N GLY A 71 11.30 9.13 -3.29
CA GLY A 71 9.92 8.65 -3.37
C GLY A 71 8.92 9.67 -2.82
N PRO A 72 7.66 9.24 -2.60
CA PRO A 72 6.63 10.11 -2.05
C PRO A 72 6.95 10.54 -0.61
N THR A 73 6.36 11.65 -0.18
CA THR A 73 6.49 12.14 1.20
C THR A 73 5.80 11.20 2.19
N ALA A 74 6.40 10.99 3.34
CA ALA A 74 5.74 10.33 4.46
C ALA A 74 4.66 11.25 5.03
N SER A 75 3.52 10.68 5.44
CA SER A 75 2.40 11.42 6.03
C SER A 75 2.74 12.08 7.38
N VAL A 76 3.90 11.77 7.94
CA VAL A 76 4.41 12.32 9.20
C VAL A 76 5.87 12.72 9.06
N GLY A 77 6.29 13.74 9.80
CA GLY A 77 7.69 14.14 9.94
C GLY A 77 8.33 14.80 8.72
N GLY A 78 7.64 14.95 7.59
CA GLY A 78 8.12 15.73 6.44
C GLY A 78 9.32 15.14 5.70
N PHE A 79 9.61 13.85 5.91
CA PHE A 79 10.68 13.12 5.23
C PHE A 79 10.12 12.30 4.05
N PHE A 80 10.97 12.02 3.07
CA PHE A 80 10.64 11.28 1.85
C PHE A 80 10.92 9.78 1.99
N LEU A 81 10.19 8.98 1.22
CA LEU A 81 10.50 7.58 0.96
C LEU A 81 11.56 7.45 -0.15
N GLY A 82 11.97 6.22 -0.47
CA GLY A 82 12.88 5.97 -1.60
C GLY A 82 12.12 5.81 -2.94
N PRO A 83 12.80 5.96 -4.08
CA PRO A 83 12.17 6.03 -5.40
C PRO A 83 11.70 4.69 -5.96
N ILE A 84 11.91 3.58 -5.23
CA ILE A 84 11.74 2.23 -5.80
C ILE A 84 10.33 1.95 -6.32
N TYR A 85 9.31 2.56 -5.71
CA TYR A 85 7.94 2.41 -6.16
C TYR A 85 7.74 2.97 -7.59
N TYR A 86 8.35 4.12 -7.88
CA TYR A 86 8.32 4.73 -9.21
C TYR A 86 9.01 3.85 -10.27
N TYR A 87 10.09 3.17 -9.90
CA TYR A 87 10.75 2.22 -10.80
C TYR A 87 9.92 0.96 -11.05
N PHE A 88 9.12 0.52 -10.07
CA PHE A 88 8.14 -0.54 -10.31
C PHE A 88 7.00 -0.08 -11.22
N MET A 89 6.51 1.15 -11.05
CA MET A 89 5.42 1.71 -11.86
C MET A 89 5.83 1.93 -13.33
N ALA A 90 7.04 2.43 -13.56
CA ALA A 90 7.54 2.84 -14.88
C ALA A 90 7.29 1.84 -16.02
N PRO A 91 7.68 0.55 -15.92
CA PRO A 91 7.42 -0.40 -17.00
C PRO A 91 5.94 -0.60 -17.29
N PHE A 92 5.06 -0.54 -16.27
CA PHE A 92 3.63 -0.72 -16.45
C PHE A 92 2.95 0.54 -17.00
N LEU A 93 3.37 1.73 -16.56
CA LEU A 93 2.87 2.99 -17.13
C LEU A 93 3.26 3.10 -18.61
N ALA A 94 4.50 2.72 -18.96
CA ALA A 94 4.95 2.67 -20.35
C ALA A 94 4.15 1.66 -21.20
N LEU A 95 3.95 0.43 -20.69
CA LEU A 95 3.21 -0.63 -21.43
C LEU A 95 1.76 -0.22 -21.73
N PHE A 96 1.16 0.57 -20.84
CA PHE A 96 -0.20 1.08 -20.96
C PHE A 96 -0.27 2.46 -21.63
N ARG A 97 0.79 2.91 -22.30
CA ARG A 97 0.84 4.19 -23.04
C ARG A 97 0.50 5.39 -22.16
N LEU A 98 1.12 5.46 -20.99
CA LEU A 98 0.90 6.50 -19.99
C LEU A 98 -0.56 6.54 -19.48
N ASP A 99 -1.25 5.40 -19.47
CA ASP A 99 -2.54 5.30 -18.79
C ASP A 99 -2.35 4.85 -17.33
N PRO A 100 -2.90 5.59 -16.33
CA PRO A 100 -2.79 5.23 -14.91
C PRO A 100 -3.30 3.83 -14.53
N VAL A 101 -4.08 3.19 -15.40
CA VAL A 101 -4.49 1.79 -15.23
C VAL A 101 -3.27 0.84 -15.19
N GLY A 102 -2.18 1.14 -15.90
CA GLY A 102 -0.99 0.28 -15.92
C GLY A 102 -0.41 0.03 -14.53
N PRO A 103 -0.04 1.07 -13.78
CA PRO A 103 0.40 0.94 -12.39
C PRO A 103 -0.64 0.30 -11.44
N ALA A 104 -1.95 0.47 -11.69
CA ALA A 104 -2.96 -0.25 -10.92
C ALA A 104 -2.93 -1.77 -11.20
N VAL A 105 -2.72 -2.17 -12.46
CA VAL A 105 -2.51 -3.59 -12.85
C VAL A 105 -1.26 -4.16 -12.18
N MET A 106 -0.17 -3.39 -12.08
CA MET A 106 1.02 -3.80 -11.34
C MET A 106 0.68 -4.20 -9.90
N VAL A 107 -0.04 -3.35 -9.16
CA VAL A 107 -0.43 -3.63 -7.78
C VAL A 107 -1.33 -4.87 -7.71
N ALA A 108 -2.28 -5.02 -8.63
CA ALA A 108 -3.13 -6.20 -8.71
C ALA A 108 -2.31 -7.50 -8.90
N LEU A 109 -1.27 -7.46 -9.73
CA LEU A 109 -0.36 -8.60 -9.95
C LEU A 109 0.46 -8.94 -8.71
N PHE A 110 0.94 -7.94 -7.95
CA PHE A 110 1.55 -8.19 -6.63
C PHE A 110 0.56 -8.80 -5.64
N GLY A 111 -0.71 -8.37 -5.69
CA GLY A 111 -1.80 -8.99 -4.92
C GLY A 111 -1.98 -10.47 -5.25
N VAL A 112 -2.02 -10.83 -6.54
CA VAL A 112 -2.11 -12.24 -7.00
C VAL A 112 -0.87 -13.04 -6.62
N ALA A 113 0.33 -12.44 -6.76
CA ALA A 113 1.57 -13.06 -6.32
C ALA A 113 1.59 -13.31 -4.81
N THR A 114 0.99 -12.43 -4.00
CA THR A 114 0.84 -12.60 -2.56
C THR A 114 -0.07 -13.78 -2.23
N ILE A 115 -1.18 -13.97 -2.95
CA ILE A 115 -2.06 -15.15 -2.80
C ILE A 115 -1.26 -16.45 -3.01
N TYR A 116 -0.50 -16.53 -4.11
CA TYR A 116 0.32 -17.71 -4.40
C TYR A 116 1.39 -17.95 -3.34
N LEU A 117 2.10 -16.90 -2.95
CA LEU A 117 3.15 -16.98 -1.94
C LEU A 117 2.61 -17.39 -0.58
N LEU A 118 1.40 -16.94 -0.23
CA LEU A 118 0.73 -17.28 1.02
C LEU A 118 0.32 -18.75 1.06
N TYR A 119 -0.22 -19.26 -0.05
CA TYR A 119 -0.47 -20.70 -0.21
C TYR A 119 0.82 -21.49 -0.02
N ARG A 120 1.88 -21.08 -0.72
CA ARG A 120 3.17 -21.79 -0.70
C ARG A 120 3.76 -21.79 0.70
N PHE A 121 3.73 -20.65 1.38
CA PHE A 121 4.26 -20.53 2.73
C PHE A 121 3.42 -21.36 3.71
N GLY A 122 2.09 -21.21 3.72
CA GLY A 122 1.20 -21.98 4.59
C GLY A 122 1.33 -23.51 4.41
N LYS A 123 1.52 -23.96 3.16
CA LYS A 123 1.80 -25.37 2.83
C LYS A 123 3.11 -25.86 3.45
N GLU A 124 4.20 -25.11 3.26
CA GLU A 124 5.52 -25.47 3.79
C GLU A 124 5.58 -25.39 5.33
N LEU A 125 4.83 -24.47 5.95
CA LEU A 125 4.76 -24.34 7.40
C LEU A 125 3.97 -25.50 8.05
N TYR A 126 2.80 -25.87 7.52
CA TYR A 126 1.91 -26.76 8.28
C TYR A 126 1.29 -27.87 7.45
N SER A 127 0.58 -27.51 6.39
CA SER A 127 -0.13 -28.47 5.53
C SER A 127 -0.69 -27.79 4.28
N PRO A 128 -0.96 -28.55 3.20
CA PRO A 128 -1.72 -28.05 2.05
C PRO A 128 -3.02 -27.34 2.43
N PHE A 129 -3.73 -27.86 3.45
CA PHE A 129 -4.96 -27.23 3.96
C PHE A 129 -4.70 -25.82 4.48
N VAL A 130 -3.65 -25.59 5.28
CA VAL A 130 -3.32 -24.25 5.78
C VAL A 130 -2.99 -23.30 4.64
N GLY A 131 -2.23 -23.76 3.64
CA GLY A 131 -1.95 -22.98 2.43
C GLY A 131 -3.22 -22.59 1.67
N ILE A 132 -4.11 -23.54 1.41
CA ILE A 132 -5.38 -23.31 0.70
C ILE A 132 -6.27 -22.33 1.47
N ILE A 133 -6.47 -22.55 2.77
CA ILE A 133 -7.38 -21.71 3.56
C ILE A 133 -6.83 -20.29 3.73
N ALA A 134 -5.53 -20.13 4.01
CA ALA A 134 -4.93 -18.80 4.15
C ALA A 134 -4.99 -18.01 2.83
N SER A 135 -4.67 -18.65 1.69
CA SER A 135 -4.73 -18.02 0.38
C SER A 135 -6.16 -17.73 -0.07
N LEU A 136 -7.13 -18.61 0.22
CA LEU A 136 -8.55 -18.39 -0.05
C LEU A 136 -9.04 -17.12 0.66
N PHE A 137 -8.84 -17.01 1.97
CA PHE A 137 -9.31 -15.85 2.73
C PHE A 137 -8.62 -14.55 2.32
N TYR A 138 -7.31 -14.58 2.03
CA TYR A 138 -6.60 -13.41 1.49
C TYR A 138 -7.13 -13.03 0.09
N ALA A 139 -7.46 -14.01 -0.75
CA ALA A 139 -7.95 -13.77 -2.11
C ALA A 139 -9.29 -13.04 -2.13
N ILE A 140 -10.19 -13.37 -1.19
CA ILE A 140 -11.56 -12.83 -1.10
C ILE A 140 -11.72 -11.66 -0.12
N SER A 141 -10.69 -11.30 0.65
CA SER A 141 -10.76 -10.22 1.64
C SER A 141 -11.09 -8.86 0.98
N PRO A 142 -12.22 -8.22 1.31
CA PRO A 142 -12.64 -6.96 0.69
C PRO A 142 -11.62 -5.84 0.79
N LEU A 143 -11.00 -5.67 1.97
CA LEU A 143 -9.97 -4.65 2.20
C LEU A 143 -8.74 -4.89 1.32
N VAL A 144 -8.27 -6.14 1.24
CA VAL A 144 -7.12 -6.51 0.40
C VAL A 144 -7.45 -6.33 -1.08
N ILE A 145 -8.66 -6.68 -1.52
CA ILE A 145 -9.11 -6.47 -2.90
C ILE A 145 -9.11 -4.98 -3.22
N ALA A 146 -9.72 -4.14 -2.38
CA ALA A 146 -9.78 -2.69 -2.59
C ALA A 146 -8.38 -2.08 -2.73
N GLN A 147 -7.46 -2.41 -1.83
CA GLN A 147 -6.07 -1.94 -1.90
C GLN A 147 -5.29 -2.52 -3.09
N SER A 148 -5.66 -3.70 -3.59
CA SER A 148 -4.99 -4.30 -4.76
C SER A 148 -5.44 -3.70 -6.09
N ARG A 149 -6.39 -2.76 -6.11
CA ARG A 149 -6.98 -2.19 -7.34
C ARG A 149 -6.51 -0.77 -7.66
N SER A 150 -5.78 -0.13 -6.75
CA SER A 150 -5.31 1.24 -6.87
C SER A 150 -3.79 1.29 -6.76
N SER A 151 -3.16 2.18 -7.52
CA SER A 151 -1.70 2.28 -7.56
C SER A 151 -1.18 3.14 -6.41
N TRP A 152 -0.83 2.50 -5.29
CA TRP A 152 -0.23 3.19 -4.16
C TRP A 152 0.92 2.39 -3.52
N ASN A 153 1.97 3.09 -3.05
CA ASN A 153 3.20 2.47 -2.53
C ASN A 153 3.00 1.45 -1.38
N PRO A 154 2.13 1.64 -0.38
CA PRO A 154 1.94 0.61 0.66
C PRO A 154 1.21 -0.64 0.15
N ASN A 155 0.47 -0.56 -0.97
CA ASN A 155 -0.36 -1.69 -1.43
C ASN A 155 0.47 -2.90 -1.90
N VAL A 156 1.74 -2.69 -2.26
CA VAL A 156 2.67 -3.78 -2.62
C VAL A 156 3.48 -4.32 -1.44
N VAL A 157 3.45 -3.64 -0.28
CA VAL A 157 4.19 -4.04 0.93
C VAL A 157 3.80 -5.43 1.46
N PRO A 158 2.52 -5.89 1.43
CA PRO A 158 2.16 -7.23 1.88
C PRO A 158 2.90 -8.35 1.14
N PHE A 159 3.23 -8.14 -0.14
CA PHE A 159 4.03 -9.10 -0.90
C PHE A 159 5.46 -9.17 -0.36
N PHE A 160 6.10 -8.02 -0.19
CA PHE A 160 7.50 -7.96 0.26
C PHE A 160 7.66 -8.35 1.73
N SER A 161 6.68 -8.08 2.59
CA SER A 161 6.68 -8.55 3.98
C SER A 161 6.57 -10.07 4.04
N LEU A 162 5.64 -10.66 3.28
CA LEU A 162 5.50 -12.12 3.19
C LEU A 162 6.74 -12.78 2.57
N LEU A 163 7.30 -12.19 1.52
CA LEU A 163 8.51 -12.69 0.87
C LEU A 163 9.72 -12.61 1.79
N TYR A 164 9.85 -11.56 2.59
CA TYR A 164 10.87 -11.44 3.62
C TYR A 164 10.76 -12.55 4.66
N ILE A 165 9.56 -12.75 5.24
CA ILE A 165 9.33 -13.81 6.24
C ILE A 165 9.54 -15.20 5.64
N TYR A 166 9.08 -15.44 4.40
CA TYR A 166 9.33 -16.68 3.66
C TYR A 166 10.83 -16.89 3.42
N ALA A 167 11.56 -15.85 3.00
CA ALA A 167 13.00 -15.92 2.75
C ALA A 167 13.77 -16.23 4.04
N LEU A 168 13.40 -15.63 5.19
CA LEU A 168 13.96 -15.97 6.50
C LEU A 168 13.74 -17.46 6.83
N TYR A 169 12.51 -17.96 6.67
CA TYR A 169 12.19 -19.37 6.85
C TYR A 169 13.09 -20.26 5.96
N LYS A 170 13.19 -19.96 4.67
CA LYS A 170 14.02 -20.73 3.72
C LYS A 170 15.51 -20.61 3.99
N ALA A 171 15.99 -19.44 4.42
CA ALA A 171 17.38 -19.21 4.80
C ALA A 171 17.79 -20.15 5.94
N VAL A 172 16.95 -20.24 6.98
CA VAL A 172 17.19 -21.14 8.13
C VAL A 172 17.09 -22.61 7.75
N HIS A 173 16.10 -23.01 6.94
CA HIS A 173 15.87 -24.43 6.64
C HIS A 173 16.76 -24.99 5.55
N THR A 174 17.17 -24.18 4.58
CA THR A 174 17.97 -24.63 3.43
C THR A 174 19.43 -24.18 3.47
N GLN A 175 19.76 -23.18 4.29
CA GLN A 175 21.11 -22.63 4.43
C GLN A 175 21.72 -22.15 3.09
N LYS A 176 20.87 -21.78 2.11
CA LYS A 176 21.32 -21.26 0.80
C LYS A 176 21.44 -19.74 0.83
N LYS A 177 22.56 -19.23 0.34
CA LYS A 177 22.89 -17.78 0.29
C LYS A 177 21.83 -16.94 -0.43
N ILE A 178 21.17 -17.49 -1.45
CA ILE A 178 20.11 -16.80 -2.20
C ILE A 178 18.97 -16.32 -1.29
N TRP A 179 18.62 -17.05 -0.24
CA TRP A 179 17.52 -16.64 0.64
C TRP A 179 17.93 -15.52 1.58
N PHE A 180 19.21 -15.41 1.94
CA PHE A 180 19.73 -14.25 2.65
C PHE A 180 19.72 -13.03 1.74
N LEU A 181 20.16 -13.17 0.48
CA LEU A 181 20.07 -12.11 -0.54
C LEU A 181 18.63 -11.61 -0.69
N VAL A 182 17.67 -12.52 -0.89
CA VAL A 182 16.24 -12.16 -1.01
C VAL A 182 15.75 -11.46 0.25
N ALA A 183 16.08 -11.94 1.45
CA ALA A 183 15.67 -11.28 2.69
C ALA A 183 16.23 -9.85 2.79
N GLY A 184 17.52 -9.66 2.49
CA GLY A 184 18.14 -8.34 2.46
C GLY A 184 17.53 -7.41 1.41
N SER A 185 17.25 -7.93 0.22
CA SER A 185 16.56 -7.19 -0.84
C SER A 185 15.16 -6.76 -0.42
N CYS A 186 14.38 -7.62 0.24
CA CYS A 186 13.09 -7.23 0.78
C CYS A 186 13.18 -6.12 1.83
N VAL A 187 14.23 -6.08 2.66
CA VAL A 187 14.46 -4.96 3.59
C VAL A 187 14.77 -3.67 2.84
N GLY A 188 15.69 -3.73 1.86
CA GLY A 188 16.08 -2.55 1.07
C GLY A 188 14.91 -1.97 0.25
N ILE A 189 14.07 -2.84 -0.32
CA ILE A 189 12.84 -2.44 -1.03
C ILE A 189 11.77 -1.96 -0.04
N GLY A 190 11.53 -2.73 1.02
CA GLY A 190 10.44 -2.52 1.96
C GLY A 190 10.51 -1.17 2.68
N ILE A 191 11.70 -0.74 3.12
CA ILE A 191 11.89 0.57 3.76
C ILE A 191 11.55 1.72 2.81
N GLN A 192 11.88 1.58 1.52
CA GLN A 192 11.56 2.58 0.51
C GLN A 192 10.09 2.58 0.12
N LEU A 193 9.38 1.47 0.26
CA LEU A 193 7.93 1.42 0.07
C LEU A 193 7.19 2.02 1.27
N HIS A 194 7.63 1.70 2.50
CA HIS A 194 7.03 2.19 3.73
C HIS A 194 7.96 2.01 4.94
N TYR A 195 8.21 3.06 5.73
CA TYR A 195 9.13 2.99 6.89
C TYR A 195 8.73 2.00 7.98
N LEU A 196 7.44 1.69 8.12
CA LEU A 196 6.99 0.63 9.04
C LEU A 196 7.61 -0.76 8.74
N PHE A 197 8.16 -0.98 7.55
CA PHE A 197 8.95 -2.19 7.27
C PHE A 197 10.12 -2.38 8.23
N LEU A 198 10.64 -1.30 8.85
CA LEU A 198 11.65 -1.37 9.91
C LEU A 198 11.22 -2.26 11.09
N PHE A 199 9.92 -2.40 11.36
CA PHE A 199 9.41 -3.28 12.42
C PHE A 199 9.69 -4.76 12.15
N LEU A 200 9.97 -5.14 10.90
CA LEU A 200 10.32 -6.51 10.53
C LEU A 200 11.82 -6.81 10.65
N ILE A 201 12.69 -5.80 10.82
CA ILE A 201 14.13 -6.02 10.98
C ILE A 201 14.44 -6.84 12.25
N PRO A 202 13.89 -6.51 13.45
CA PRO A 202 14.10 -7.32 14.65
C PRO A 202 13.67 -8.78 14.46
N VAL A 203 12.60 -9.04 13.70
CA VAL A 203 12.14 -10.41 13.38
C VAL A 203 13.25 -11.20 12.70
N GLY A 204 13.86 -10.64 11.65
CA GLY A 204 14.93 -11.32 10.91
C GLY A 204 16.22 -11.46 11.71
N VAL A 205 16.64 -10.41 12.42
CA VAL A 205 17.84 -10.45 13.25
C VAL A 205 17.72 -11.53 14.31
N LEU A 206 16.65 -11.50 15.11
CA LEU A 206 16.46 -12.48 16.19
C LEU A 206 16.30 -13.89 15.63
N TYR A 207 15.50 -14.07 14.57
CA TYR A 207 15.28 -15.39 13.98
C TYR A 207 16.56 -16.02 13.44
N LEU A 208 17.39 -15.25 12.72
CA LEU A 208 18.67 -15.74 12.22
C LEU A 208 19.65 -16.00 13.38
N VAL A 209 19.77 -15.10 14.36
CA VAL A 209 20.65 -15.31 15.53
C VAL A 209 20.30 -16.58 16.31
N LEU A 210 19.01 -16.92 16.41
CA LEU A 210 18.56 -18.13 17.08
C LEU A 210 18.87 -19.41 16.29
N TYR A 211 18.78 -19.39 14.95
CA TYR A 211 18.74 -20.63 14.15
C TYR A 211 19.82 -20.79 13.07
N THR A 212 20.74 -19.83 12.89
CA THR A 212 21.87 -19.96 11.96
C THR A 212 23.23 -19.91 12.66
N ARG A 213 23.31 -20.45 13.89
CA ARG A 213 24.58 -20.56 14.63
C ARG A 213 25.46 -21.73 14.13
N PRO A 214 26.80 -21.61 14.22
CA PRO A 214 27.55 -20.44 14.70
C PRO A 214 27.68 -19.34 13.62
N VAL A 215 27.52 -18.08 14.02
CA VAL A 215 27.47 -16.90 13.12
C VAL A 215 28.75 -16.77 12.28
N ARG A 216 29.91 -17.07 12.85
CA ARG A 216 31.23 -16.96 12.20
C ARG A 216 31.32 -17.81 10.93
N GLU A 217 30.76 -19.01 10.94
CA GLU A 217 30.76 -19.92 9.79
C GLU A 217 29.76 -19.49 8.70
N LYS A 218 28.83 -18.61 9.03
CA LYS A 218 27.78 -18.11 8.13
C LYS A 218 28.00 -16.68 7.68
N ILE A 219 29.19 -16.09 7.91
CA ILE A 219 29.48 -14.71 7.51
C ILE A 219 29.22 -14.47 6.03
N SER A 220 29.56 -15.44 5.16
CA SER A 220 29.30 -15.33 3.72
C SER A 220 27.81 -15.30 3.38
N HIS A 221 26.93 -15.88 4.21
CA HIS A 221 25.48 -15.82 4.03
C HIS A 221 24.94 -14.47 4.44
N TYR A 222 25.39 -13.93 5.58
CA TYR A 222 25.01 -12.59 6.02
C TYR A 222 25.50 -11.51 5.04
N LEU A 223 26.70 -11.66 4.48
CA LEU A 223 27.20 -10.77 3.42
C LEU A 223 26.27 -10.76 2.20
N PHE A 224 25.71 -11.90 1.79
CA PHE A 224 24.70 -11.91 0.73
C PHE A 224 23.45 -11.13 1.13
N GLY A 225 23.01 -11.21 2.40
CA GLY A 225 21.92 -10.36 2.90
C GLY A 225 22.26 -8.87 2.82
N VAL A 226 23.45 -8.48 3.27
CA VAL A 226 23.93 -7.09 3.17
C VAL A 226 24.01 -6.64 1.71
N CYS A 227 24.55 -7.46 0.80
CA CYS A 227 24.55 -7.16 -0.62
C CYS A 227 23.15 -6.97 -1.18
N GLY A 228 22.19 -7.80 -0.77
CA GLY A 228 20.79 -7.69 -1.20
C GLY A 228 20.15 -6.39 -0.73
N PHE A 229 20.42 -5.97 0.50
CA PHE A 229 19.97 -4.70 1.06
C PHE A 229 20.60 -3.50 0.32
N LEU A 230 21.94 -3.51 0.20
CA LEU A 230 22.69 -2.43 -0.44
C LEU A 230 22.26 -2.25 -1.89
N LEU A 231 22.08 -3.34 -2.65
CA LEU A 231 21.67 -3.28 -4.06
C LEU A 231 20.46 -2.38 -4.30
N PHE A 232 19.46 -2.43 -3.41
CA PHE A 232 18.22 -1.66 -3.59
C PHE A 232 18.22 -0.31 -2.89
N ILE A 233 18.94 -0.15 -1.77
CA ILE A 233 18.96 1.12 -1.03
C ILE A 233 20.00 2.12 -1.58
N LEU A 234 21.00 1.65 -2.33
CA LEU A 234 22.12 2.46 -2.81
C LEU A 234 21.72 3.72 -3.60
N PRO A 235 20.73 3.70 -4.53
CA PRO A 235 20.33 4.91 -5.24
C PRO A 235 19.83 6.01 -4.30
N PHE A 236 19.04 5.63 -3.29
CA PHE A 236 18.53 6.54 -2.27
C PHE A 236 19.64 7.04 -1.33
N LEU A 237 20.57 6.18 -0.94
CA LEU A 237 21.76 6.60 -0.18
C LEU A 237 22.65 7.56 -0.98
N GLY A 238 22.77 7.36 -2.30
CA GLY A 238 23.51 8.26 -3.18
C GLY A 238 22.92 9.67 -3.18
N PHE A 239 21.58 9.79 -3.21
CA PHE A 239 20.89 11.07 -3.04
C PHE A 239 21.18 11.72 -1.69
N GLU A 240 21.08 10.95 -0.60
CA GLU A 240 21.38 11.46 0.73
C GLU A 240 22.82 11.99 0.82
N VAL A 241 23.81 11.24 0.35
CA VAL A 241 25.23 11.66 0.37
C VAL A 241 25.44 12.93 -0.46
N LYS A 242 24.88 12.98 -1.68
CA LYS A 242 25.06 14.12 -2.59
C LYS A 242 24.47 15.42 -2.03
N ASN A 243 23.35 15.34 -1.31
CA ASN A 243 22.61 16.51 -0.84
C ASN A 243 22.83 16.83 0.65
N GLY A 244 23.80 16.17 1.31
CA GLY A 244 24.14 16.45 2.70
C GLY A 244 23.17 15.85 3.73
N PHE A 245 22.53 14.73 3.40
CA PHE A 245 21.62 13.94 4.24
C PHE A 245 20.35 14.70 4.66
N PRO A 246 19.62 15.34 3.73
CA PRO A 246 18.44 16.13 4.10
C PRO A 246 17.38 15.27 4.78
N ASN A 247 17.16 14.04 4.30
CA ASN A 247 16.11 13.18 4.83
C ASN A 247 16.45 12.64 6.21
N LEU A 248 17.70 12.18 6.41
CA LEU A 248 18.19 11.76 7.72
C LEU A 248 18.11 12.91 8.73
N ARG A 249 18.50 14.13 8.37
CA ARG A 249 18.40 15.30 9.27
C ARG A 249 16.95 15.54 9.70
N THR A 250 16.01 15.46 8.77
CA THR A 250 14.57 15.62 9.06
C THR A 250 14.05 14.51 9.96
N ILE A 251 14.41 13.25 9.71
CA ILE A 251 14.06 12.11 10.58
C ILE A 251 14.64 12.31 11.98
N MET A 252 15.91 12.68 12.10
CA MET A 252 16.56 12.92 13.40
C MET A 252 15.90 14.06 14.17
N ARG A 253 15.51 15.15 13.49
CA ARG A 253 14.74 16.25 14.11
C ARG A 253 13.38 15.77 14.59
N TYR A 254 12.66 15.00 13.77
CA TYR A 254 11.34 14.44 14.13
C TYR A 254 11.41 13.48 15.33
N LEU A 255 12.46 12.67 15.41
CA LEU A 255 12.69 11.80 16.57
C LEU A 255 13.08 12.60 17.82
N ALA A 256 13.92 13.63 17.66
CA ALA A 256 14.37 14.49 18.76
C ALA A 256 13.26 15.39 19.32
N SER A 257 12.28 15.80 18.51
CA SER A 257 11.13 16.60 18.97
C SER A 257 10.16 15.81 19.85
N GLY A 258 10.27 14.47 19.89
CA GLY A 258 9.36 13.61 20.66
C GLY A 258 7.93 13.56 20.10
N GLU A 259 7.65 14.25 18.98
CA GLU A 259 6.33 14.31 18.34
C GLU A 259 5.83 12.96 17.81
N GLY A 260 6.73 11.97 17.73
CA GLY A 260 6.44 10.61 17.25
C GLY A 260 6.46 9.52 18.32
N VAL A 261 7.05 9.75 19.50
CA VAL A 261 7.27 8.71 20.52
C VAL A 261 7.11 9.31 21.92
N SER A 262 6.09 8.85 22.65
CA SER A 262 5.96 9.07 24.09
C SER A 262 5.57 7.76 24.78
N TYR A 263 6.03 7.55 26.00
CA TYR A 263 5.68 6.38 26.81
C TYR A 263 4.27 6.57 27.39
N GLY A 264 3.25 6.31 26.57
CA GLY A 264 1.85 6.39 26.98
C GLY A 264 1.43 5.19 27.82
N GLN A 265 0.59 5.43 28.84
CA GLN A 265 0.08 4.39 29.76
C GLN A 265 -0.89 3.37 29.09
N ASN A 266 -1.16 3.48 27.78
CA ASN A 266 -2.18 2.70 27.06
C ASN A 266 -1.63 1.72 25.99
N GLY A 267 -0.34 1.35 26.03
CA GLY A 267 0.27 0.47 25.01
C GLY A 267 -0.48 -0.86 24.78
N PHE A 268 -1.07 -1.44 25.82
CA PHE A 268 -1.92 -2.64 25.71
C PHE A 268 -3.18 -2.40 24.87
N GLN A 269 -3.86 -1.27 25.06
CA GLN A 269 -5.07 -0.92 24.29
C GLN A 269 -4.74 -0.71 22.81
N ILE A 270 -3.56 -0.16 22.51
CA ILE A 270 -3.10 -0.01 21.12
C ILE A 270 -2.87 -1.38 20.48
N ILE A 271 -2.19 -2.29 21.19
CA ILE A 271 -1.97 -3.66 20.71
C ILE A 271 -3.31 -4.38 20.51
N GLU A 272 -4.24 -4.26 21.46
CA GLU A 272 -5.59 -4.80 21.34
C GLU A 272 -6.30 -4.25 20.10
N ASN A 273 -6.25 -2.93 19.87
CA ASN A 273 -6.85 -2.29 18.71
C ASN A 273 -6.21 -2.77 17.40
N VAL A 274 -4.89 -2.90 17.34
CA VAL A 274 -4.16 -3.40 16.17
C VAL A 274 -4.52 -4.85 15.88
N LEU A 275 -4.51 -5.73 16.89
CA LEU A 275 -4.89 -7.13 16.72
C LEU A 275 -6.36 -7.26 16.30
N PHE A 276 -7.24 -6.48 16.92
CA PHE A 276 -8.65 -6.43 16.54
C PHE A 276 -8.80 -5.99 15.09
N ARG A 277 -8.18 -4.88 14.66
CA ARG A 277 -8.21 -4.42 13.26
C ARG A 277 -7.67 -5.46 12.27
N LEU A 278 -6.57 -6.13 12.60
CA LEU A 278 -5.98 -7.16 11.75
C LEU A 278 -6.96 -8.30 11.46
N PHE A 279 -7.72 -8.77 12.45
CA PHE A 279 -8.70 -9.82 12.21
C PHE A 279 -10.02 -9.25 11.70
N SER A 280 -10.56 -8.23 12.37
CA SER A 280 -11.87 -7.66 12.09
C SER A 280 -11.96 -7.14 10.65
N ARG A 281 -10.96 -6.38 10.18
CA ARG A 281 -10.97 -5.77 8.84
C ARG A 281 -10.59 -6.76 7.74
N LEU A 282 -9.58 -7.59 7.95
CA LEU A 282 -9.04 -8.47 6.91
C LEU A 282 -9.79 -9.79 6.78
N VAL A 283 -10.15 -10.41 7.89
CA VAL A 283 -10.78 -11.74 7.92
C VAL A 283 -12.29 -11.64 8.01
N PHE A 284 -12.78 -10.76 8.88
CA PHE A 284 -14.20 -10.72 9.24
C PHE A 284 -14.98 -9.62 8.52
N TYR A 285 -14.41 -8.80 7.65
CA TYR A 285 -15.13 -7.69 6.98
C TYR A 285 -15.96 -6.82 7.95
N PHE A 286 -15.43 -6.58 9.15
CA PHE A 286 -16.07 -5.76 10.16
C PHE A 286 -15.92 -4.27 9.80
N PRO A 287 -16.99 -3.47 9.88
CA PRO A 287 -16.92 -2.05 9.53
C PRO A 287 -15.97 -1.28 10.47
N PRO A 288 -15.37 -0.18 9.99
CA PRO A 288 -14.54 0.66 10.83
C PRO A 288 -15.44 1.41 11.83
N ALA A 289 -14.87 1.83 12.96
CA ALA A 289 -15.65 2.37 14.07
C ALA A 289 -16.49 3.60 13.68
N GLU A 290 -15.99 4.39 12.73
CA GLU A 290 -16.63 5.59 12.20
C GLU A 290 -17.93 5.29 11.43
N GLN A 291 -18.12 4.05 10.96
CA GLN A 291 -19.33 3.60 10.26
C GLN A 291 -20.32 2.88 11.17
N ILE A 292 -20.01 2.73 12.46
CA ILE A 292 -20.88 2.02 13.42
C ILE A 292 -21.74 3.04 14.15
N GLU A 293 -23.01 3.15 13.75
CA GLU A 293 -23.99 3.97 14.45
C GLU A 293 -24.37 3.36 15.81
N ALA A 294 -24.66 4.21 16.80
CA ALA A 294 -25.00 3.75 18.15
C ALA A 294 -26.23 2.81 18.21
N SER A 295 -27.16 2.96 17.27
CA SER A 295 -28.37 2.16 17.07
C SER A 295 -28.10 0.70 16.66
N THR A 296 -26.92 0.41 16.13
CA THR A 296 -26.57 -0.90 15.55
C THR A 296 -25.76 -1.81 16.50
N LYS A 297 -25.53 -1.35 17.74
CA LYS A 297 -24.71 -2.06 18.75
C LYS A 297 -25.18 -3.49 19.04
N THR A 298 -26.48 -3.78 18.94
CA THR A 298 -27.06 -5.12 19.15
C THR A 298 -26.60 -6.15 18.11
N ILE A 299 -26.26 -5.70 16.89
CA ILE A 299 -25.76 -6.56 15.80
C ILE A 299 -24.24 -6.71 15.88
N TYR A 300 -23.53 -5.62 16.16
CA TYR A 300 -22.06 -5.61 16.15
C TYR A 300 -21.42 -6.20 17.42
N GLY A 301 -22.12 -6.22 18.55
CA GLY A 301 -21.62 -6.79 19.81
C GLY A 301 -21.29 -8.29 19.73
N PRO A 302 -22.24 -9.17 19.32
CA PRO A 302 -21.95 -10.58 19.14
C PRO A 302 -20.85 -10.86 18.09
N TRP A 303 -20.80 -10.06 17.02
CA TRP A 303 -19.78 -10.20 15.97
C TRP A 303 -18.39 -9.84 16.48
N SER A 304 -18.23 -8.76 17.25
CA SER A 304 -16.95 -8.40 17.87
C SER A 304 -16.49 -9.46 18.87
N MET A 305 -17.41 -10.10 19.60
CA MET A 305 -17.10 -11.24 20.47
C MET A 305 -16.53 -12.44 19.68
N ILE A 306 -17.14 -12.81 18.55
CA ILE A 306 -16.64 -13.90 17.68
C ILE A 306 -15.23 -13.57 17.16
N ILE A 307 -14.98 -12.32 16.78
CA ILE A 307 -13.67 -11.85 16.34
C ILE A 307 -12.64 -12.00 17.47
N SER A 308 -12.95 -11.49 18.66
CA SER A 308 -12.07 -11.57 19.83
C SER A 308 -11.77 -13.01 20.23
N LEU A 309 -12.76 -13.91 20.23
CA LEU A 309 -12.53 -15.33 20.47
C LEU A 309 -11.60 -15.93 19.42
N SER A 310 -11.80 -15.61 18.14
CA SER A 310 -10.96 -16.09 17.04
C SER A 310 -9.50 -15.62 17.18
N ILE A 311 -9.28 -14.39 17.63
CA ILE A 311 -7.95 -13.85 17.96
C ILE A 311 -7.33 -14.65 19.11
N ILE A 312 -8.06 -14.80 20.23
CA ILE A 312 -7.59 -15.50 21.43
C ILE A 312 -7.22 -16.95 21.10
N PHE A 313 -8.06 -17.68 20.38
CA PHE A 313 -7.77 -19.07 20.01
C PHE A 313 -6.60 -19.19 19.03
N SER A 314 -6.50 -18.29 18.05
CA SER A 314 -5.42 -18.29 17.06
C SER A 314 -4.06 -18.01 17.70
N ILE A 315 -3.98 -16.96 18.54
CA ILE A 315 -2.75 -16.59 19.25
C ILE A 315 -2.44 -17.59 20.37
N GLY A 316 -3.44 -18.02 21.13
CA GLY A 316 -3.29 -19.03 22.18
C GLY A 316 -2.75 -20.36 21.65
N LEU A 317 -3.23 -20.81 20.48
CA LEU A 317 -2.70 -21.99 19.81
C LEU A 317 -1.23 -21.80 19.37
N LEU A 318 -0.88 -20.63 18.83
CA LEU A 318 0.50 -20.31 18.47
C LEU A 318 1.42 -20.38 19.72
N LEU A 319 1.03 -19.71 20.80
CA LEU A 319 1.78 -19.69 22.06
C LEU A 319 1.93 -21.09 22.65
N TYR A 320 0.85 -21.88 22.68
CA TYR A 320 0.87 -23.27 23.12
C TYR A 320 1.85 -24.11 22.30
N ARG A 321 1.87 -23.94 20.98
CA ARG A 321 2.79 -24.67 20.10
C ARG A 321 4.24 -24.22 20.27
N VAL A 322 4.50 -22.93 20.46
CA VAL A 322 5.84 -22.44 20.80
C VAL A 322 6.29 -23.05 22.13
N TYR A 323 5.44 -23.02 23.15
CA TYR A 323 5.74 -23.60 24.46
C TYR A 323 6.01 -25.12 24.40
N ARG A 324 5.17 -25.88 23.69
CA ARG A 324 5.26 -27.35 23.67
C ARG A 324 6.24 -27.92 22.66
N LYS A 325 6.39 -27.27 21.49
CA LYS A 325 7.18 -27.78 20.37
C LYS A 325 8.39 -26.91 20.04
N CYS A 326 8.34 -25.61 20.35
CA CYS A 326 9.37 -24.62 20.03
C CYS A 326 9.91 -24.75 18.58
N SER A 327 9.01 -25.05 17.63
CA SER A 327 9.42 -25.31 16.26
C SER A 327 9.85 -24.00 15.58
N LYS A 328 10.84 -24.08 14.68
CA LYS A 328 11.42 -22.92 13.98
C LYS A 328 10.36 -22.07 13.27
N GLN A 329 9.29 -22.67 12.80
CA GLN A 329 8.18 -21.97 12.16
C GLN A 329 7.26 -21.27 13.15
N ASP A 330 6.91 -21.92 14.27
CA ASP A 330 6.03 -21.33 15.28
C ASP A 330 6.75 -20.12 15.92
N VAL A 331 8.06 -20.20 16.15
CA VAL A 331 8.88 -19.08 16.65
C VAL A 331 8.96 -17.94 15.63
N LEU A 332 9.07 -18.23 14.33
CA LEU A 332 9.07 -17.19 13.29
C LEU A 332 7.75 -16.41 13.28
N LEU A 333 6.60 -17.10 13.33
CA LEU A 333 5.29 -16.45 13.38
C LEU A 333 5.09 -15.66 14.68
N LEU A 334 5.60 -16.17 15.81
CA LEU A 334 5.56 -15.45 17.08
C LEU A 334 6.40 -14.17 17.02
N LEU A 335 7.62 -14.22 16.49
CA LEU A 335 8.44 -13.01 16.31
C LEU A 335 7.74 -12.02 15.37
N TRP A 336 7.14 -12.50 14.28
CA TRP A 336 6.37 -11.63 13.37
C TRP A 336 5.18 -10.98 14.06
N LEU A 337 4.45 -11.71 14.91
CA LEU A 337 3.36 -11.14 15.72
C LEU A 337 3.89 -10.09 16.71
N LEU A 338 4.94 -10.42 17.47
CA LEU A 338 5.47 -9.57 18.53
C LEU A 338 6.05 -8.26 18.00
N PHE A 339 6.83 -8.30 16.92
CA PHE A 339 7.44 -7.08 16.38
C PHE A 339 6.57 -6.41 15.32
N GLY A 340 5.88 -7.19 14.48
CA GLY A 340 5.01 -6.65 13.44
C GLY A 340 3.78 -5.96 13.99
N ALA A 341 3.14 -6.50 15.03
CA ALA A 341 1.98 -5.87 15.68
C ALA A 341 2.37 -5.16 16.99
N GLY A 342 3.27 -5.73 17.80
CA GLY A 342 3.59 -5.17 19.12
C GLY A 342 4.34 -3.84 19.10
N LEU A 343 5.17 -3.57 18.08
CA LEU A 343 5.86 -2.26 17.98
C LEU A 343 4.91 -1.09 17.68
N PHE A 344 3.66 -1.35 17.24
CA PHE A 344 2.64 -0.30 17.17
C PHE A 344 2.26 0.25 18.54
N SER A 345 2.55 -0.44 19.65
CA SER A 345 2.38 0.14 21.00
C SER A 345 3.20 1.42 21.22
N LEU A 346 4.24 1.64 20.42
CA LEU A 346 5.07 2.84 20.44
C LEU A 346 4.51 3.96 19.54
N TYR A 347 3.49 3.66 18.72
CA TYR A 347 2.90 4.58 17.76
C TYR A 347 1.70 5.31 18.39
N GLN A 348 1.72 6.64 18.39
CA GLN A 348 0.73 7.45 19.12
C GLN A 348 -0.32 8.16 18.27
N ARG A 349 -0.15 8.20 16.94
CA ARG A 349 -1.14 8.81 16.05
C ARG A 349 -2.24 7.82 15.69
N ALA A 350 -3.31 8.30 15.06
CA ALA A 350 -4.34 7.45 14.51
C ALA A 350 -3.73 6.36 13.60
N ILE A 351 -4.09 5.11 13.86
CA ILE A 351 -3.63 3.96 13.08
C ILE A 351 -4.65 3.69 11.99
N TYR A 352 -4.22 3.84 10.75
CA TYR A 352 -5.00 3.49 9.57
C TYR A 352 -4.70 2.07 9.10
N ASP A 353 -5.66 1.43 8.44
CA ASP A 353 -5.53 0.04 7.99
C ASP A 353 -4.29 -0.20 7.11
N TYR A 354 -3.90 0.79 6.29
CA TYR A 354 -2.73 0.71 5.41
C TYR A 354 -1.37 0.73 6.15
N TYR A 355 -1.32 1.12 7.43
CA TYR A 355 -0.10 0.99 8.23
C TYR A 355 0.20 -0.48 8.57
N LEU A 356 -0.85 -1.31 8.65
CA LEU A 356 -0.74 -2.71 9.08
C LEU A 356 -0.30 -3.66 7.94
N VAL A 357 -0.02 -3.14 6.74
CA VAL A 357 0.35 -3.91 5.53
C VAL A 357 1.55 -4.85 5.70
N ILE A 358 2.45 -4.56 6.65
CA ILE A 358 3.59 -5.43 6.99
C ILE A 358 3.16 -6.72 7.73
N VAL A 359 1.94 -6.76 8.26
CA VAL A 359 1.38 -7.87 9.06
C VAL A 359 0.18 -8.53 8.37
N PHE A 360 -0.37 -7.95 7.31
CA PHE A 360 -1.57 -8.45 6.61
C PHE A 360 -1.65 -9.95 6.38
N PRO A 361 -0.59 -10.66 5.93
CA PRO A 361 -0.70 -12.10 5.68
C PRO A 361 -0.77 -12.95 6.96
N LEU A 362 -0.31 -12.43 8.11
CA LEU A 362 -0.23 -13.16 9.38
C LEU A 362 -1.60 -13.63 9.92
N PRO A 363 -2.65 -12.80 10.05
CA PRO A 363 -3.94 -13.25 10.57
C PRO A 363 -4.54 -14.41 9.75
N PHE A 364 -4.36 -14.40 8.42
CA PHE A 364 -4.81 -15.50 7.56
C PHE A 364 -4.06 -16.81 7.85
N LEU A 365 -2.74 -16.76 8.09
CA LEU A 365 -1.95 -17.94 8.47
C LEU A 365 -2.35 -18.48 9.85
N LEU A 366 -2.54 -17.60 10.83
CA LEU A 366 -2.91 -17.99 12.20
C LEU A 366 -4.31 -18.62 12.23
N LEU A 367 -5.27 -18.01 11.55
CA LEU A 367 -6.62 -18.54 11.44
C LEU A 367 -6.65 -19.89 10.69
N ALA A 368 -5.94 -20.00 9.58
CA ALA A 368 -5.86 -21.25 8.83
C ALA A 368 -5.20 -22.37 9.65
N GLN A 369 -4.19 -22.04 10.47
CA GLN A 369 -3.57 -22.98 11.40
C GLN A 369 -4.54 -23.43 12.51
N MET A 370 -5.36 -22.51 13.04
CA MET A 370 -6.42 -22.83 13.99
C MET A 370 -7.45 -23.79 13.37
N LEU A 371 -7.96 -23.48 12.18
CA LEU A 371 -8.91 -24.32 11.45
C LEU A 371 -8.32 -25.70 11.12
N HIS A 372 -7.04 -25.78 10.77
CA HIS A 372 -6.35 -27.06 10.56
C HIS A 372 -6.32 -27.91 11.83
N HIS A 373 -6.16 -27.29 13.01
CA HIS A 373 -6.21 -28.00 14.27
C HIS A 373 -7.63 -28.51 14.57
N MET A 374 -8.67 -27.71 14.29
CA MET A 374 -10.07 -28.12 14.44
C MET A 374 -10.41 -29.31 13.54
N VAL A 375 -9.99 -29.31 12.27
CA VAL A 375 -10.29 -30.40 11.33
C VAL A 375 -9.60 -31.73 11.70
N LYS A 376 -8.49 -31.68 12.44
CA LYS A 376 -7.87 -32.91 12.99
C LYS A 376 -8.68 -33.55 14.11
N THR A 377 -9.60 -32.81 14.72
CA THR A 377 -10.44 -33.24 15.82
C THR A 377 -11.84 -33.52 15.28
N LYS A 378 -12.20 -34.81 15.10
CA LYS A 378 -13.40 -35.23 14.32
C LYS A 378 -14.69 -34.48 14.67
N PHE A 379 -14.96 -34.23 15.96
CA PHE A 379 -16.19 -33.54 16.39
C PHE A 379 -16.20 -32.03 16.07
N LEU A 380 -15.05 -31.41 15.82
CA LEU A 380 -14.92 -30.00 15.44
C LEU A 380 -14.98 -29.77 13.92
N ILE A 381 -15.01 -30.82 13.10
CA ILE A 381 -15.09 -30.71 11.64
C ILE A 381 -16.34 -29.91 11.20
N PRO A 382 -17.56 -30.18 11.71
CA PRO A 382 -18.74 -29.40 11.33
C PRO A 382 -18.60 -27.92 11.70
N VAL A 383 -18.05 -27.63 12.89
CA VAL A 383 -17.82 -26.25 13.36
C VAL A 383 -16.82 -25.52 12.46
N ALA A 384 -15.71 -26.18 12.10
CA ALA A 384 -14.73 -25.61 11.19
C ALA A 384 -15.32 -25.37 9.79
N ALA A 385 -16.12 -26.30 9.27
CA ALA A 385 -16.79 -26.17 7.97
C ALA A 385 -17.80 -25.02 7.97
N LEU A 386 -18.61 -24.89 9.02
CA LEU A 386 -19.54 -23.77 9.20
C LEU A 386 -18.80 -22.43 9.30
N MET A 387 -17.71 -22.37 10.07
CA MET A 387 -16.89 -21.16 10.19
C MET A 387 -16.27 -20.76 8.85
N ILE A 388 -15.72 -21.72 8.09
CA ILE A 388 -15.18 -21.46 6.75
C ILE A 388 -16.28 -20.97 5.81
N GLY A 389 -17.43 -21.66 5.78
CA GLY A 389 -18.57 -21.27 4.93
C GLY A 389 -19.09 -19.88 5.26
N TRP A 390 -19.23 -19.57 6.55
CA TRP A 390 -19.67 -18.24 7.00
C TRP A 390 -18.66 -17.15 6.65
N LEU A 391 -17.36 -17.37 6.88
CA LEU A 391 -16.32 -16.39 6.51
C LEU A 391 -16.23 -16.17 4.99
N VAL A 392 -16.38 -17.23 4.18
CA VAL A 392 -16.45 -17.10 2.73
C VAL A 392 -17.67 -16.28 2.34
N TRP A 393 -18.86 -16.64 2.82
CA TRP A 393 -20.08 -15.87 2.56
C TRP A 393 -19.93 -14.41 2.96
N LEU A 394 -19.42 -14.14 4.16
CA LEU A 394 -19.24 -12.80 4.72
C LEU A 394 -18.28 -11.93 3.90
N ASN A 395 -17.15 -12.48 3.45
CA ASN A 395 -16.23 -11.72 2.61
C ASN A 395 -16.78 -11.51 1.19
N LEU A 396 -17.53 -12.48 0.66
CA LEU A 396 -18.23 -12.33 -0.62
C LEU A 396 -19.33 -11.27 -0.58
N THR A 397 -19.93 -10.98 0.58
CA THR A 397 -20.90 -9.87 0.67
C THR A 397 -20.23 -8.49 0.59
N GLY A 398 -18.94 -8.40 0.92
CA GLY A 398 -18.16 -7.15 0.89
C GLY A 398 -17.40 -6.88 -0.40
N ILE A 399 -17.50 -7.73 -1.42
CA ILE A 399 -16.78 -7.50 -2.69
C ILE A 399 -17.27 -6.21 -3.37
N PRO A 400 -16.36 -5.46 -4.03
CA PRO A 400 -16.69 -4.13 -4.57
C PRO A 400 -17.76 -4.15 -5.68
N PHE A 401 -17.97 -5.29 -6.33
CA PHE A 401 -18.88 -5.42 -7.49
C PHE A 401 -20.37 -5.32 -7.16
N ARG A 402 -20.74 -5.18 -5.89
CA ARG A 402 -22.13 -4.92 -5.50
C ARG A 402 -22.55 -3.47 -5.70
N ASN A 403 -21.57 -2.58 -5.78
CA ASN A 403 -21.79 -1.16 -6.01
C ASN A 403 -21.33 -0.79 -7.43
N GLU A 404 -21.94 0.25 -7.99
CA GLU A 404 -21.47 0.83 -9.24
C GLU A 404 -20.00 1.29 -9.10
N PRO A 405 -19.19 1.18 -10.16
CA PRO A 405 -17.81 1.64 -10.13
C PRO A 405 -17.76 3.15 -9.85
N ASN A 406 -16.79 3.59 -9.04
CA ASN A 406 -16.62 5.00 -8.70
C ASN A 406 -16.20 5.87 -9.91
N ARG A 407 -15.56 5.27 -10.93
CA ARG A 407 -15.06 5.91 -12.15
C ARG A 407 -14.18 7.14 -11.88
N GLN A 408 -13.41 7.15 -10.78
CA GLN A 408 -12.60 8.32 -10.37
C GLN A 408 -11.63 8.77 -11.46
N LEU A 409 -10.90 7.84 -12.09
CA LEU A 409 -9.98 8.17 -13.19
C LEU A 409 -10.69 8.90 -14.35
N GLU A 410 -11.88 8.45 -14.72
CA GLU A 410 -12.66 9.05 -15.80
C GLU A 410 -13.24 10.42 -15.39
N GLN A 411 -13.69 10.55 -14.14
CA GLN A 411 -14.17 11.82 -13.60
C GLN A 411 -13.06 12.88 -13.63
N VAL A 412 -11.88 12.56 -13.09
CA VAL A 412 -10.71 13.47 -13.09
C VAL A 412 -10.32 13.84 -14.52
N LYS A 413 -10.30 12.88 -15.44
CA LYS A 413 -10.00 13.15 -16.86
C LYS A 413 -11.01 14.11 -17.49
N ASN A 414 -12.31 13.92 -17.28
CA ASN A 414 -13.36 14.77 -17.86
C ASN A 414 -13.36 16.18 -17.25
N ILE A 415 -13.14 16.29 -15.94
CA ILE A 415 -12.98 17.59 -15.28
C ILE A 415 -11.73 18.31 -15.81
N SER A 416 -10.61 17.59 -15.95
CA SER A 416 -9.39 18.14 -16.56
C SER A 416 -9.64 18.61 -17.98
N LEU A 417 -10.37 17.84 -18.79
CA LEU A 417 -10.66 18.20 -20.18
C LEU A 417 -11.46 19.50 -20.24
N ARG A 418 -12.48 19.64 -19.37
CA ARG A 418 -13.29 20.85 -19.31
C ARG A 418 -12.49 22.07 -18.85
N ALA A 419 -11.58 21.89 -17.90
CA ALA A 419 -10.66 22.93 -17.44
C ALA A 419 -9.66 23.34 -18.53
N PHE A 420 -9.15 22.36 -19.28
CA PHE A 420 -8.26 22.57 -20.42
C PHE A 420 -8.95 23.35 -21.56
N GLU A 421 -10.21 23.03 -21.87
CA GLU A 421 -11.03 23.80 -22.81
C GLU A 421 -11.28 25.24 -22.34
N ALA A 422 -11.52 25.43 -21.04
CA ALA A 422 -11.75 26.76 -20.46
C ALA A 422 -10.53 27.69 -20.57
N ALA A 423 -9.31 27.13 -20.65
CA ALA A 423 -8.07 27.87 -20.85
C ALA A 423 -7.88 28.36 -22.30
N GLU A 424 -8.74 27.97 -23.25
CA GLU A 424 -8.73 28.43 -24.66
C GLU A 424 -7.38 28.23 -25.38
N GLY A 425 -6.59 27.24 -24.97
CA GLY A 425 -5.25 26.98 -25.54
C GLY A 425 -4.19 28.04 -25.20
N LYS A 426 -4.50 29.01 -24.34
CA LYS A 426 -3.55 30.00 -23.82
C LYS A 426 -2.84 29.45 -22.57
N PRO A 427 -1.60 29.90 -22.25
CA PRO A 427 -0.96 29.61 -20.98
C PRO A 427 -1.85 29.98 -19.79
N PHE A 428 -1.78 29.21 -18.71
CA PHE A 428 -2.59 29.44 -17.52
C PHE A 428 -1.87 29.00 -16.25
N ASN A 429 -2.19 29.67 -15.15
CA ASN A 429 -1.95 29.15 -13.80
C ASN A 429 -3.12 28.26 -13.38
N PHE A 430 -2.89 27.37 -12.43
CA PHE A 430 -3.90 26.40 -11.99
C PHE A 430 -3.97 26.30 -10.48
N ALA A 431 -5.19 26.28 -9.94
CA ALA A 431 -5.45 26.11 -8.52
C ALA A 431 -6.57 25.09 -8.26
N LEU A 432 -6.47 24.36 -7.15
CA LEU A 432 -7.50 23.46 -6.66
C LEU A 432 -7.93 23.88 -5.25
N ILE A 433 -9.19 24.28 -5.11
CA ILE A 433 -9.84 24.47 -3.81
C ILE A 433 -10.53 23.14 -3.45
N THR A 434 -9.96 22.46 -2.46
CA THR A 434 -10.40 21.15 -1.97
C THR A 434 -10.17 21.02 -0.46
N SER A 435 -10.82 20.04 0.17
CA SER A 435 -10.68 19.77 1.60
C SER A 435 -9.57 18.78 1.94
N SER A 436 -9.27 17.83 1.06
CA SER A 436 -8.33 16.72 1.36
C SER A 436 -7.59 16.13 0.16
N ASN A 437 -7.84 16.64 -1.05
CA ASN A 437 -7.20 16.16 -2.27
C ASN A 437 -5.98 17.03 -2.65
N SER A 438 -5.25 16.65 -3.71
CA SER A 438 -4.26 17.53 -4.33
C SER A 438 -4.45 17.61 -5.85
N ASP A 439 -3.85 18.64 -6.44
CA ASP A 439 -4.06 19.04 -7.83
C ASP A 439 -3.31 18.18 -8.85
N HIS A 440 -2.39 17.32 -8.40
CA HIS A 440 -1.53 16.48 -9.24
C HIS A 440 -2.30 15.58 -10.20
N ALA A 441 -3.47 15.07 -9.80
CA ALA A 441 -4.29 14.21 -10.65
C ALA A 441 -4.80 14.95 -11.90
N TYR A 442 -5.12 16.24 -11.77
CA TYR A 442 -5.52 17.10 -12.89
C TYR A 442 -4.31 17.53 -13.72
N ARG A 443 -3.22 17.94 -13.05
CA ARG A 443 -1.95 18.32 -13.71
C ARG A 443 -1.40 17.22 -14.61
N TYR A 444 -1.58 15.96 -14.22
CA TYR A 444 -1.23 14.82 -15.05
C TYR A 444 -1.84 14.87 -16.45
N PHE A 445 -3.13 15.17 -16.55
CA PHE A 445 -3.81 15.22 -17.84
C PHE A 445 -3.40 16.45 -18.65
N PHE A 446 -3.19 17.60 -17.99
CA PHE A 446 -2.67 18.80 -18.66
C PHE A 446 -1.29 18.56 -19.29
N GLU A 447 -0.37 17.90 -18.57
CA GLU A 447 0.93 17.49 -19.09
C GLU A 447 0.83 16.44 -20.21
N MET A 448 -0.13 15.52 -20.11
CA MET A 448 -0.40 14.55 -21.18
C MET A 448 -0.90 15.20 -22.47
N TRP A 449 -1.62 16.32 -22.37
CA TRP A 449 -2.11 17.09 -23.53
C TRP A 449 -1.15 18.19 -23.98
N GLY A 450 0.05 18.26 -23.39
CA GLY A 450 1.08 19.21 -23.81
C GLY A 450 0.84 20.66 -23.40
N SER A 451 -0.01 20.90 -22.39
CA SER A 451 -0.26 22.23 -21.83
C SER A 451 -0.11 22.21 -20.30
N PRO A 452 1.10 21.98 -19.77
CA PRO A 452 1.32 22.03 -18.33
C PRO A 452 0.99 23.43 -17.79
N PRO A 453 0.23 23.54 -16.68
CA PRO A 453 0.00 24.82 -16.04
C PRO A 453 1.31 25.39 -15.49
N LEU A 454 1.49 26.71 -15.62
CA LEU A 454 2.63 27.42 -15.06
C LEU A 454 2.47 27.54 -13.53
N THR A 455 3.52 27.17 -12.81
CA THR A 455 3.58 27.33 -11.35
C THR A 455 3.98 28.76 -11.02
N ILE A 456 3.20 29.44 -10.18
CA ILE A 456 3.54 30.77 -9.69
C ILE A 456 4.69 30.66 -8.70
N GLU A 457 5.83 31.25 -9.05
CA GLU A 457 7.02 31.27 -8.22
C GLU A 457 6.99 32.40 -7.18
N ASN A 458 7.76 32.25 -6.12
CA ASN A 458 7.91 33.31 -5.11
C ASN A 458 8.53 34.56 -5.76
N PRO A 459 8.07 35.79 -5.42
CA PRO A 459 8.70 37.03 -5.89
C PRO A 459 10.23 37.15 -5.68
N GLU A 460 10.82 36.39 -4.75
CA GLU A 460 12.28 36.29 -4.62
C GLU A 460 12.95 35.59 -5.81
N VAL A 461 12.27 34.59 -6.39
CA VAL A 461 12.74 33.80 -7.54
C VAL A 461 12.27 34.42 -8.86
N ASP A 462 11.07 34.99 -8.88
CA ASP A 462 10.44 35.63 -10.03
C ASP A 462 9.98 37.07 -9.69
N PRO A 463 10.92 38.02 -9.52
CA PRO A 463 10.60 39.40 -9.13
C PRO A 463 9.80 40.13 -10.20
N GLU A 464 9.90 39.70 -11.46
CA GLU A 464 9.15 40.26 -12.59
C GLU A 464 7.79 39.57 -12.80
N ARG A 465 7.43 38.60 -11.95
CA ARG A 465 6.18 37.82 -12.01
C ARG A 465 5.88 37.20 -13.38
N LYS A 466 6.90 36.77 -14.12
CA LYS A 466 6.78 36.10 -15.44
C LYS A 466 6.00 34.79 -15.38
N THR A 467 5.95 34.16 -14.21
CA THR A 467 5.22 32.93 -13.96
C THR A 467 3.73 33.16 -13.68
N VAL A 468 3.31 34.41 -13.49
CA VAL A 468 1.91 34.81 -13.40
C VAL A 468 1.40 35.08 -14.80
N THR A 469 0.48 34.24 -15.25
CA THR A 469 -0.13 34.32 -16.58
C THR A 469 -1.31 35.29 -16.60
N ASP A 470 -1.92 35.49 -17.78
CA ASP A 470 -3.09 36.36 -17.92
C ASP A 470 -4.39 35.72 -17.39
N GLN A 471 -4.36 34.42 -17.08
CA GLN A 471 -5.53 33.69 -16.61
C GLN A 471 -5.19 32.61 -15.58
N LEU A 472 -6.10 32.42 -14.62
CA LEU A 472 -6.01 31.37 -13.63
C LEU A 472 -7.26 30.49 -13.72
N ILE A 473 -7.03 29.18 -13.91
CA ILE A 473 -8.08 28.17 -13.86
C ILE A 473 -8.17 27.62 -12.45
N VAL A 474 -9.32 27.78 -11.81
CA VAL A 474 -9.58 27.30 -10.45
C VAL A 474 -10.62 26.20 -10.48
N LEU A 475 -10.28 25.03 -9.93
CA LEU A 475 -11.24 23.96 -9.65
C LEU A 475 -11.71 24.02 -8.21
N CYS A 476 -13.01 23.93 -8.00
CA CYS A 476 -13.65 23.87 -6.70
C CYS A 476 -14.30 22.50 -6.50
N GLU A 477 -13.74 21.66 -5.63
CA GLU A 477 -14.33 20.38 -5.21
C GLU A 477 -15.29 20.54 -4.02
N THR A 478 -15.33 21.72 -3.40
CA THR A 478 -16.20 22.00 -2.24
C THR A 478 -17.48 22.75 -2.66
N PRO A 479 -18.64 22.44 -2.03
CA PRO A 479 -19.91 23.12 -2.34
C PRO A 479 -19.88 24.63 -2.02
N SER A 480 -19.17 25.03 -0.97
CA SER A 480 -18.87 26.42 -0.66
C SER A 480 -17.48 26.73 -1.18
N CYS A 481 -17.41 27.43 -2.31
CA CYS A 481 -16.15 27.83 -2.93
C CYS A 481 -16.22 29.30 -3.33
N GLN A 482 -15.30 30.09 -2.81
CA GLN A 482 -15.12 31.50 -3.16
C GLN A 482 -13.69 31.67 -3.64
N PRO A 483 -13.43 31.66 -4.96
CA PRO A 483 -12.07 31.75 -5.48
C PRO A 483 -11.50 33.17 -5.35
N LEU A 484 -12.32 34.22 -5.46
CA LEU A 484 -11.85 35.59 -5.30
C LEU A 484 -11.47 35.87 -3.84
N GLY A 485 -10.21 36.29 -3.61
CA GLY A 485 -9.67 36.55 -2.28
C GLY A 485 -9.32 35.29 -1.48
N HIS A 486 -9.30 34.11 -2.11
CA HIS A 486 -8.95 32.87 -1.43
C HIS A 486 -7.46 32.86 -1.02
N PRO A 487 -7.10 32.44 0.21
CA PRO A 487 -5.73 32.49 0.71
C PRO A 487 -4.79 31.41 0.14
N LEU A 488 -5.25 30.63 -0.84
CA LEU A 488 -4.45 29.57 -1.44
C LEU A 488 -3.34 30.21 -2.28
N TRP A 489 -2.10 29.69 -2.19
CA TRP A 489 -0.92 30.30 -2.81
C TRP A 489 -1.12 30.63 -4.29
N GLU A 490 -1.66 29.70 -5.06
CA GLU A 490 -1.87 29.87 -6.50
C GLU A 490 -2.91 30.94 -6.83
N ILE A 491 -3.82 31.24 -5.91
CA ILE A 491 -4.87 32.25 -6.08
C ILE A 491 -4.39 33.61 -5.56
N ALA A 492 -3.89 33.65 -4.31
CA ALA A 492 -3.34 34.85 -3.70
C ALA A 492 -2.13 35.37 -4.49
N GLY A 493 -1.28 34.46 -4.98
CA GLY A 493 -0.14 34.74 -5.82
C GLY A 493 -0.48 35.09 -7.26
N PHE A 494 -1.72 34.88 -7.73
CA PHE A 494 -2.20 35.42 -9.00
C PHE A 494 -2.53 36.91 -8.84
N GLY A 495 -3.17 37.27 -7.72
CA GLY A 495 -3.45 38.65 -7.34
C GLY A 495 -4.93 39.02 -7.50
N GLN A 496 -5.21 40.32 -7.60
CA GLN A 496 -6.57 40.81 -7.76
C GLN A 496 -7.13 40.40 -9.12
N ALA A 497 -8.28 39.73 -9.10
CA ALA A 497 -8.85 39.10 -10.28
C ALA A 497 -10.37 39.25 -10.30
N GLU A 498 -10.95 39.04 -11.47
CA GLU A 498 -12.38 38.92 -11.68
C GLU A 498 -12.74 37.60 -12.39
N ILE A 499 -14.00 37.17 -12.28
CA ILE A 499 -14.46 35.92 -12.88
C ILE A 499 -14.85 36.18 -14.34
N ALA A 500 -14.00 35.75 -15.27
CA ALA A 500 -14.27 35.79 -16.70
C ALA A 500 -15.11 34.60 -17.21
N GLY A 501 -15.20 33.52 -16.43
CA GLY A 501 -15.99 32.35 -16.80
C GLY A 501 -16.24 31.39 -15.66
N ARG A 502 -17.39 30.69 -15.73
CA ARG A 502 -17.83 29.69 -14.76
C ARG A 502 -18.49 28.53 -15.48
N TRP A 503 -18.06 27.31 -15.19
CA TRP A 503 -18.62 26.08 -15.72
C TRP A 503 -18.79 25.04 -14.62
N GLU A 504 -19.70 24.10 -14.82
CA GLU A 504 -19.93 23.00 -13.88
C GLU A 504 -19.65 21.67 -14.60
N GLN A 505 -18.94 20.77 -13.92
CA GLN A 505 -18.64 19.43 -14.42
C GLN A 505 -18.79 18.42 -13.28
N GLY A 506 -19.93 17.73 -13.23
CA GLY A 506 -20.25 16.84 -12.13
C GLY A 506 -20.42 17.61 -10.83
N HIS A 507 -19.62 17.30 -9.82
CA HIS A 507 -19.64 17.97 -8.51
C HIS A 507 -18.59 19.09 -8.38
N VAL A 508 -17.83 19.37 -9.45
CA VAL A 508 -16.76 20.36 -9.47
C VAL A 508 -17.20 21.59 -10.25
N VAL A 509 -16.94 22.77 -9.68
CA VAL A 509 -17.13 24.07 -10.36
C VAL A 509 -15.77 24.55 -10.86
N ILE A 510 -15.72 25.00 -12.11
CA ILE A 510 -14.53 25.48 -12.79
C ILE A 510 -14.68 26.98 -12.98
N TYR A 511 -13.72 27.75 -12.50
CA TYR A 511 -13.65 29.20 -12.70
C TYR A 511 -12.46 29.52 -13.59
N ARG A 512 -12.65 30.46 -14.51
CA ARG A 512 -11.56 31.18 -15.16
C ARG A 512 -11.53 32.59 -14.59
N LEU A 513 -10.40 32.92 -14.00
CA LEU A 513 -10.11 34.24 -13.48
C LEU A 513 -9.16 34.97 -14.44
N VAL A 514 -9.36 36.28 -14.61
CA VAL A 514 -8.41 37.19 -15.28
C VAL A 514 -8.04 38.31 -14.32
N HIS A 515 -6.93 39.01 -14.58
CA HIS A 515 -6.55 40.18 -13.80
C HIS A 515 -7.64 41.25 -13.85
N TYR A 516 -7.90 41.89 -12.72
CA TYR A 516 -8.84 43.00 -12.65
C TYR A 516 -8.22 44.24 -13.29
N GLU A 517 -8.84 44.77 -14.34
CA GLU A 517 -8.48 46.06 -14.93
C GLU A 517 -9.40 47.14 -14.35
N ASP A 518 -8.82 48.11 -13.64
CA ASP A 518 -9.56 49.24 -13.09
C ASP A 518 -9.84 50.24 -14.23
N GLU A 519 -11.09 50.31 -14.72
CA GLU A 519 -11.52 51.23 -15.80
C GLU A 519 -11.29 52.72 -15.47
N MET A 520 -10.86 53.07 -14.25
CA MET A 520 -10.60 54.43 -13.79
C MET A 520 -9.17 54.95 -14.01
N LEU A 521 -8.28 54.18 -14.65
CA LEU A 521 -6.87 54.55 -14.88
C LEU A 521 -6.41 54.54 -16.36
N GLN A 522 -7.34 54.46 -17.31
CA GLN A 522 -7.09 54.84 -18.72
C GLN A 522 -7.50 56.29 -18.96
#